data_AF-A0AAV4S3Q6-F1
#
_entry.id   AF-A0AAV4S3Q6-F1
#
_cell.length_a   1.000
_cell.length_b   1.000
_cell.length_c   1.000
_cell.angle_alpha   90.00
_cell.angle_beta   90.00
_cell.angle_gamma   90.00
#
_symmetry.space_group_name_H-M   'P 1'
#
loop_
_entity.id
_entity.type
_entity.pdbx_description
1 polymer ?
#
loop_
_entity_poly.entity_id
_entity_poly.type
_entity_poly.pdbx_seq_one_letter_code
_entity_poly.pdbx_strand_id
1 'polypeptide(L)' 'MKKDSDEEDSWNLVTCFCMKPYYGRAMIECTQCKTWLHMSCAKIRPNNVPDVFKCNLCRKTKGSKRRSARIRGDRSRFLA' A
#
# COMPACT_ATOMS: atom_id res chain seq x y z
N MET A 1 -31.66 -3.45 20.68
CA MET A 1 -30.56 -2.60 20.18
C MET A 1 -29.71 -3.42 19.22
N LYS A 2 -29.45 -2.92 18.01
CA LYS A 2 -28.63 -3.58 16.99
C LYS A 2 -27.62 -2.56 16.45
N LYS A 3 -26.39 -3.03 16.30
CA LYS A 3 -25.39 -2.69 15.27
C LYS A 3 -24.35 -1.60 15.62
N ASP A 4 -23.48 -1.91 16.59
CA ASP A 4 -22.24 -1.16 16.86
C ASP A 4 -20.97 -1.86 16.32
N SER A 5 -21.08 -3.07 15.75
CA SER A 5 -19.89 -3.86 15.37
C SER A 5 -19.30 -3.56 13.98
N ASP A 6 -20.05 -2.98 13.04
CA ASP A 6 -19.58 -2.76 11.67
C ASP A 6 -18.74 -1.47 11.50
N GLU A 7 -18.88 -0.51 12.42
CA GLU A 7 -18.17 0.78 12.37
C GLU A 7 -16.73 0.66 12.89
N GLU A 8 -16.48 -0.16 13.92
CA GLU A 8 -15.14 -0.44 14.42
C GLU A 8 -14.28 -1.17 13.38
N ASP A 9 -14.89 -2.07 12.61
CA ASP A 9 -14.17 -2.86 11.60
C ASP A 9 -13.69 -1.97 10.44
N SER A 10 -14.46 -0.93 10.12
CA SER A 10 -14.11 0.07 9.11
C SER A 10 -12.94 0.97 9.56
N TRP A 11 -12.83 1.29 10.85
CA TRP A 11 -11.72 2.11 11.40
C TRP A 11 -10.40 1.34 11.48
N ASN A 12 -10.49 0.01 11.68
CA ASN A 12 -9.36 -0.90 11.79
C ASN A 12 -8.94 -1.55 10.45
N LEU A 13 -9.62 -1.21 9.35
CA LEU A 13 -9.31 -1.77 8.04
C LEU A 13 -7.92 -1.31 7.54
N VAL A 14 -7.06 -2.29 7.27
CA VAL A 14 -5.71 -2.08 6.73
C VAL A 14 -5.71 -2.30 5.23
N THR A 15 -5.66 -1.22 4.45
CA THR A 15 -5.53 -1.29 2.99
C THR A 15 -4.18 -0.76 2.49
N CYS A 16 -3.47 0.01 3.31
CA CYS A 16 -2.22 0.65 2.94
C CYS A 16 -1.03 -0.32 3.12
N PHE A 17 -0.03 -0.23 2.23
CA PHE A 17 1.18 -1.06 2.30
C PHE A 17 2.03 -0.86 3.57
N CYS A 18 1.77 0.21 4.33
CA CYS A 18 2.46 0.47 5.59
C CYS A 18 1.94 -0.41 6.74
N MET A 19 0.95 -1.28 6.49
CA MET A 19 0.35 -2.19 7.46
C MET A 19 -0.30 -1.48 8.66
N LYS A 20 -0.66 -0.19 8.49
CA LYS A 20 -1.41 0.58 9.48
C LYS A 20 -2.83 0.82 8.97
N PRO A 21 -3.84 0.77 9.84
CA PRO A 21 -5.23 1.04 9.47
C PRO A 21 -5.46 2.54 9.25
N TYR A 22 -6.73 2.92 9.06
CA TYR A 22 -7.14 4.28 8.72
C TYR A 22 -6.72 5.31 9.78
N TYR A 23 -7.05 5.09 11.06
CA TYR A 23 -6.77 6.00 12.18
C TYR A 23 -7.07 7.49 11.90
N GLY A 24 -8.10 7.79 11.10
CA GLY A 24 -8.45 9.16 10.72
C GLY A 24 -7.42 9.88 9.83
N ARG A 25 -6.46 9.16 9.25
CA ARG A 25 -5.43 9.74 8.37
C ARG A 25 -5.97 9.87 6.95
N ALA A 26 -5.67 10.98 6.29
CA ALA A 26 -6.09 11.19 4.90
C ALA A 26 -5.57 10.07 3.97
N MET A 27 -6.47 9.53 3.16
CA MET A 27 -6.19 8.45 2.21
C MET A 27 -6.53 8.86 0.78
N ILE A 28 -5.94 8.16 -0.18
CA ILE A 28 -6.17 8.33 -1.60
C ILE A 28 -6.28 6.96 -2.29
N GLU A 29 -7.22 6.83 -3.22
CA GLU A 29 -7.42 5.61 -4.02
C GLU A 29 -6.47 5.58 -5.24
N CYS A 30 -5.81 4.45 -5.46
CA CYS A 30 -5.07 4.22 -6.70
C CYS A 30 -6.02 3.85 -7.86
N THR A 31 -6.00 4.63 -8.94
CA THR A 31 -6.82 4.39 -10.14
C THR A 31 -6.55 3.05 -10.85
N GLN A 32 -5.36 2.44 -10.66
CA GLN A 32 -4.97 1.22 -11.35
C GLN A 32 -5.24 -0.06 -10.54
N CYS A 33 -4.89 -0.08 -9.25
CA CYS A 33 -5.06 -1.27 -8.40
C CYS A 33 -6.18 -1.14 -7.37
N LYS A 34 -6.90 -0.01 -7.36
CA LYS A 34 -8.02 0.27 -6.45
C LYS A 34 -7.68 0.19 -4.96
N THR A 35 -6.39 0.20 -4.63
CA THR A 35 -5.89 0.19 -3.26
C THR A 35 -5.93 1.59 -2.67
N TRP A 36 -6.46 1.70 -1.45
CA TRP A 36 -6.45 2.92 -0.65
C TRP A 36 -5.15 3.04 0.13
N LEU A 37 -4.46 4.16 -0.02
CA LEU A 37 -3.17 4.43 0.61
C LEU A 37 -3.23 5.72 1.40
N HIS A 38 -2.51 5.80 2.53
CA HIS A 38 -2.36 7.09 3.21
C HIS A 38 -1.63 8.08 2.30
N MET A 39 -2.06 9.33 2.28
CA MET A 39 -1.43 10.39 1.47
C MET A 39 0.06 10.55 1.81
N SER A 40 0.45 10.42 3.08
CA SER A 40 1.86 10.43 3.50
C SER A 40 2.65 9.25 2.91
N CYS A 41 2.05 8.06 2.84
CA CYS A 41 2.67 6.86 2.27
C CYS A 41 2.76 6.96 0.73
N ALA A 42 1.77 7.61 0.12
CA ALA A 42 1.74 7.96 -1.29
C ALA A 42 2.66 9.15 -1.66
N LYS A 43 3.23 9.84 -0.66
CA LYS A 43 4.03 11.07 -0.80
C LYS A 43 3.27 12.22 -1.47
N ILE A 44 1.98 12.35 -1.15
CA ILE A 44 1.13 13.45 -1.63
C ILE A 44 1.06 14.51 -0.54
N ARG A 45 1.27 15.76 -0.93
CA ARG A 45 1.09 16.91 -0.06
C ARG A 45 -0.38 17.36 -0.10
N PRO A 46 -0.98 17.79 1.02
CA PRO A 46 -2.38 18.21 1.05
C PRO A 46 -2.66 19.42 0.15
N ASN A 47 -1.66 20.26 -0.11
CA ASN A 47 -1.80 21.43 -1.00
C ASN A 47 -1.71 21.10 -2.51
N ASN A 48 -1.44 19.84 -2.88
CA ASN A 48 -1.27 19.44 -4.28
C ASN A 48 -1.75 17.99 -4.47
N VAL A 49 -3.06 17.79 -4.31
CA VAL A 49 -3.70 16.49 -4.50
C VAL A 49 -4.02 16.33 -5.99
N PRO A 50 -3.48 15.29 -6.66
CA PRO A 50 -3.79 15.05 -8.07
C PRO A 50 -5.17 14.41 -8.24
N ASP A 51 -5.88 14.78 -9.29
CA ASP A 51 -7.16 14.15 -9.67
C ASP A 51 -7.00 12.66 -9.99
N VAL A 52 -5.86 12.30 -10.61
CA VAL A 52 -5.54 10.91 -10.99
C VAL A 52 -4.29 10.46 -10.26
N PHE A 53 -4.47 9.60 -9.27
CA PHE A 53 -3.37 8.99 -8.54
C PHE A 53 -3.06 7.55 -8.99
N LYS A 54 -1.76 7.26 -9.13
CA LYS A 54 -1.21 5.91 -9.36
C LYS A 54 -0.14 5.62 -8.31
N CYS A 55 -0.31 4.54 -7.57
CA CYS A 55 0.61 4.20 -6.48
C CYS A 55 2.01 3.84 -7.00
N ASN A 56 2.98 3.86 -6.08
CA ASN A 56 4.38 3.56 -6.42
C ASN A 56 4.58 2.16 -7.00
N LEU A 57 3.76 1.18 -6.59
CA LEU A 57 3.82 -0.18 -7.11
C LEU A 57 3.35 -0.21 -8.57
N CYS A 58 2.17 0.35 -8.86
CA CYS A 58 1.61 0.47 -10.22
C CYS A 58 2.51 1.26 -11.17
N ARG A 59 3.16 2.32 -10.68
CA ARG A 59 4.15 3.10 -11.45
C ARG A 59 5.40 2.29 -11.77
N LYS A 60 5.93 1.52 -10.81
CA LYS A 60 7.14 0.69 -11.01
C LYS A 60 6.89 -0.46 -11.99
N THR A 61 5.70 -1.06 -11.98
CA THR A 61 5.34 -2.13 -12.93
C THR A 61 5.38 -1.70 -14.40
N LYS A 62 5.20 -0.41 -14.71
CA LYS A 62 5.30 0.10 -16.09
C LYS A 62 6.74 0.38 -16.55
N GLY A 63 7.71 0.46 -15.62
CA GLY A 63 9.09 0.87 -15.89
C GLY A 63 10.15 -0.22 -15.72
N SER A 64 9.77 -1.48 -15.47
CA SER A 64 10.76 -2.54 -15.28
C SER A 64 10.32 -3.89 -15.85
N LYS A 65 10.64 -4.11 -17.14
CA LYS A 65 11.31 -5.35 -17.56
C LYS A 65 12.67 -5.48 -16.85
N ARG A 66 12.72 -5.38 -15.52
CA ARG A 66 13.92 -5.80 -14.79
C ARG A 66 13.82 -7.30 -14.71
N ARG A 67 14.47 -7.94 -15.69
CA ARG A 67 15.01 -9.30 -15.59
C ARG A 67 15.45 -9.51 -14.15
N SER A 68 14.68 -10.29 -13.40
CA SER A 68 15.13 -10.79 -12.10
C SER A 68 15.32 -12.29 -12.27
N ALA A 69 16.36 -12.65 -13.01
CA ALA A 69 17.10 -13.88 -12.71
C ALA A 69 17.77 -13.67 -11.35
N ARG A 70 16.97 -13.65 -10.27
CA ARG A 70 17.51 -13.94 -8.94
C ARG A 70 17.66 -15.45 -8.91
N ILE A 71 18.74 -15.92 -9.53
CA ILE A 71 19.41 -17.12 -9.07
C ILE A 71 19.73 -16.82 -7.61
N ARG A 72 18.90 -17.33 -6.69
CA ARG A 72 19.25 -17.36 -5.27
C ARG A 72 20.21 -18.53 -5.06
N GLY A 73 21.43 -18.41 -5.59
CA GLY A 73 22.62 -18.94 -4.92
C GLY A 73 23.16 -17.79 -4.05
N ASP A 74 23.68 -17.97 -2.85
CA ASP A 74 24.51 -19.08 -2.39
C ASP A 74 24.72 -18.96 -0.86
N ARG A 75 24.85 -20.12 -0.20
CA ARG A 75 25.44 -20.45 1.13
C ARG A 75 25.13 -19.62 2.39
N SER A 76 24.59 -20.33 3.40
CA SER A 76 25.34 -20.74 4.61
C SER A 76 24.49 -21.76 5.39
N ARG A 77 24.88 -23.04 5.47
CA ARG A 77 25.56 -23.65 6.63
C ARG A 77 25.01 -23.15 7.98
N PHE A 78 24.25 -23.98 8.70
CA PHE A 78 24.43 -24.26 10.13
C PHE A 78 23.64 -25.53 10.52
N LEU A 79 24.43 -26.50 10.99
CA LEU A 79 24.18 -27.71 11.80
C LEU A 79 22.80 -27.88 12.49
N ALA A 80 22.22 -29.09 12.36
CA ALA A 80 22.07 -30.09 13.43
C ALA A 80 21.53 -31.40 12.83
#